data_AF-A0A524ATU1-F1
#
_entry.id   AF-A0A524ATU1-F1
#
_cell.length_a   1.000
_cell.length_b   1.000
_cell.length_c   1.000
_cell.angle_alpha   90.00
_cell.angle_beta   90.00
_cell.angle_gamma   90.00
#
_symmetry.space_group_name_H-M   'P 1'
#
loop_
_entity.id
_entity.type
_entity.pdbx_description
1 polymer ?
#
loop_
_entity_poly.entity_id
_entity_poly.type
_entity_poly.pdbx_seq_one_letter_code
_entity_poly.pdbx_strand_id
1 'polypeptide(L)'
;MDFPTTFIEDLEVSRLIVGTNWFLGFSHYSAAKDRWIKEHMTLERIVEVMCVFARSGINAVMSLQGPTMKEAIHRVKEETGVEMHWICTPSGESVEDLMAGIKESAEMGASICMPHQQWTDGNLIVNQRRIIGLERVT
;
A
#
# COMPACT_ATOMS: atom_id res chain seq x y z
N MET A 1 -0.98 -12.23 23.33
CA MET A 1 -1.20 -10.79 23.58
C MET A 1 -1.45 -10.22 22.21
N ASP A 2 -2.63 -9.69 21.96
CA ASP A 2 -3.01 -9.24 20.62
C ASP A 2 -2.33 -7.90 20.31
N PHE A 3 -1.94 -7.69 19.05
CA PHE A 3 -1.28 -6.45 18.64
C PHE A 3 -2.28 -5.28 18.74
N PRO A 4 -1.88 -4.07 19.18
CA PRO A 4 -2.80 -2.95 19.29
C PRO A 4 -3.46 -2.57 17.94
N THR A 5 -4.78 -2.48 17.92
CA THR A 5 -5.59 -2.13 16.75
C THR A 5 -6.29 -0.78 16.90
N THR A 6 -6.86 -0.28 15.81
CA THR A 6 -7.77 0.87 15.72
C THR A 6 -8.80 0.60 14.62
N PHE A 7 -9.91 1.32 14.61
CA PHE A 7 -10.89 1.22 13.54
C PHE A 7 -10.69 2.32 12.49
N ILE A 8 -10.82 1.95 11.22
CA ILE A 8 -11.05 2.85 10.08
C ILE A 8 -12.40 2.43 9.50
N GLU A 9 -13.44 3.23 9.74
CA GLU A 9 -14.83 2.83 9.50
C GLU A 9 -15.13 1.46 10.16
N ASP A 10 -15.44 0.45 9.36
CA ASP A 10 -15.74 -0.93 9.76
C ASP A 10 -14.51 -1.86 9.80
N LEU A 11 -13.33 -1.38 9.39
CA LEU A 11 -12.10 -2.16 9.35
C LEU A 11 -11.32 -2.05 10.67
N GLU A 12 -11.06 -3.18 11.31
CA GLU A 12 -10.13 -3.27 12.44
C GLU A 12 -8.69 -3.39 11.93
N VAL A 13 -7.90 -2.33 12.08
CA VAL A 13 -6.57 -2.20 11.49
C VAL A 13 -5.49 -2.15 12.58
N SER A 14 -4.42 -2.89 12.43
CA SER A 14 -3.25 -2.84 13.32
C SER A 14 -2.61 -1.46 13.31
N ARG A 15 -2.21 -0.95 14.49
CA ARG A 15 -1.57 0.37 14.64
C ARG A 15 -0.17 0.46 14.03
N LEU A 16 0.37 -0.66 13.56
CA LEU A 16 1.56 -0.74 12.72
C LEU A 16 1.12 -1.27 11.35
N ILE A 17 1.64 -0.68 10.28
CA ILE A 17 1.41 -1.11 8.91
C ILE A 17 2.71 -1.61 8.29
N VAL A 18 2.62 -2.62 7.43
CA VAL A 18 3.76 -3.09 6.65
C VAL A 18 4.03 -2.11 5.51
N GLY A 19 5.19 -1.46 5.53
CA GLY A 19 5.64 -0.57 4.45
C GLY A 19 6.41 -1.32 3.37
N THR A 20 6.13 -1.02 2.10
CA THR A 20 6.62 -1.85 0.98
C THR A 20 7.73 -1.21 0.14
N ASN A 21 8.30 -0.07 0.55
CA ASN A 21 9.40 0.55 -0.21
C ASN A 21 10.58 -0.41 -0.41
N TRP A 22 10.97 -1.09 0.66
CA TRP A 22 12.01 -2.12 0.58
C TRP A 22 11.59 -3.32 -0.26
N PHE A 23 10.31 -3.70 -0.25
CA PHE A 23 9.83 -4.85 -1.03
C PHE A 23 9.84 -4.56 -2.53
N LEU A 24 9.51 -3.32 -2.91
CA LEU A 24 9.34 -2.90 -4.30
C LEU A 24 10.59 -2.26 -4.92
N GLY A 25 11.70 -2.22 -4.17
CA GLY A 25 12.98 -1.76 -4.71
C GLY A 25 13.21 -0.25 -4.64
N PHE A 26 12.58 0.44 -3.70
CA PHE A 26 12.74 1.88 -3.49
C PHE A 26 13.71 2.13 -2.32
N SER A 27 15.00 2.36 -2.63
CA SER A 27 16.04 2.63 -1.61
C SER A 27 16.04 4.07 -1.10
N HIS A 28 15.49 5.01 -1.89
CA HIS A 28 15.59 6.46 -1.66
C HIS A 28 17.04 6.97 -1.48
N TYR A 29 18.00 6.28 -2.11
CA TYR A 29 19.42 6.59 -1.96
C TYR A 29 20.15 6.59 -3.31
N SER A 30 20.11 5.48 -4.05
CA SER A 30 20.75 5.42 -5.37
C SER A 30 20.18 4.31 -6.24
N ALA A 31 20.25 4.50 -7.56
CA ALA A 31 19.82 3.49 -8.52
C ALA A 31 20.56 2.15 -8.37
N ALA A 32 21.80 2.16 -7.87
CA ALA A 32 22.54 0.93 -7.59
C ALA A 32 21.92 0.15 -6.42
N LYS A 33 21.50 0.85 -5.35
CA LYS A 33 20.78 0.22 -4.24
C LYS A 33 19.39 -0.23 -4.66
N ASP A 34 18.68 0.55 -5.46
CA ASP A 34 17.36 0.14 -5.98
C ASP A 34 17.44 -1.18 -6.75
N ARG A 35 18.43 -1.32 -7.65
CA ARG A 35 18.66 -2.58 -8.39
C ARG A 35 18.97 -3.74 -7.46
N TRP A 36 19.88 -3.53 -6.50
CA TRP A 36 20.23 -4.57 -5.53
C TRP A 36 19.01 -5.03 -4.71
N ILE A 37 18.16 -4.10 -4.28
CA ILE A 37 16.92 -4.46 -3.55
C ILE A 37 15.99 -5.26 -4.46
N LYS A 38 15.80 -4.86 -5.73
CA LYS A 38 14.93 -5.59 -6.68
C LYS A 38 15.44 -7.02 -6.96
N GLU A 39 16.75 -7.19 -7.03
CA GLU A 39 17.39 -8.51 -7.19
C GLU A 39 17.28 -9.35 -5.90
N HIS A 40 17.28 -8.70 -4.74
CA HIS A 40 17.25 -9.38 -3.45
C HIS A 40 15.84 -9.69 -2.94
N MET A 41 14.88 -8.78 -3.07
CA MET A 41 13.51 -8.94 -2.55
C MET A 41 12.63 -9.67 -3.55
N THR A 42 12.78 -11.00 -3.60
CA THR A 42 11.87 -11.88 -4.36
C THR A 42 10.51 -11.95 -3.70
N LEU A 43 9.49 -12.42 -4.44
CA LEU A 43 8.14 -12.63 -3.91
C LEU A 43 8.17 -13.52 -2.65
N GLU A 44 8.98 -14.58 -2.65
CA GLU A 44 9.10 -15.51 -1.52
C GLU A 44 9.62 -14.79 -0.26
N ARG A 45 10.63 -13.93 -0.40
CA ARG A 45 11.16 -13.14 0.72
C ARG A 45 10.16 -12.11 1.20
N ILE A 46 9.41 -11.48 0.28
CA ILE A 46 8.33 -10.55 0.64
C ILE A 46 7.27 -11.28 1.47
N VAL A 47 6.80 -12.45 1.01
CA VAL A 47 5.82 -13.29 1.72
C VAL A 47 6.37 -13.74 3.07
N GLU A 48 7.61 -14.21 3.14
CA GLU A 48 8.25 -14.63 4.40
C GLU A 48 8.23 -13.50 5.45
N VAL A 49 8.64 -12.29 5.06
CA VAL A 49 8.63 -11.12 5.93
C VAL A 49 7.20 -10.75 6.33
N MET A 50 6.26 -10.74 5.39
CA MET A 50 4.86 -10.43 5.68
C MET A 50 4.20 -11.46 6.60
N CYS A 51 4.54 -12.75 6.47
CA CYS A 51 4.06 -13.81 7.36
C CYS A 51 4.53 -13.61 8.81
N VAL A 52 5.73 -13.07 9.03
CA VAL A 52 6.21 -12.71 10.38
C VAL A 52 5.33 -11.61 10.99
N PHE A 53 5.02 -10.57 10.22
CA PHE A 53 4.13 -9.49 10.66
C PHE A 53 2.71 -10.01 10.94
N ALA A 54 2.14 -10.78 10.02
CA ALA A 54 0.81 -11.38 10.15
C ALA A 54 0.68 -12.24 11.42
N ARG A 55 1.64 -13.15 11.67
CA ARG A 55 1.66 -13.98 12.88
C ARG A 55 1.85 -13.18 14.18
N SER A 56 2.35 -11.96 14.07
CA SER A 56 2.50 -11.03 15.19
C SER A 56 1.26 -10.16 15.42
N GLY A 57 0.18 -10.37 14.66
CA GLY A 57 -1.09 -9.63 14.77
C GLY A 57 -1.15 -8.35 13.93
N ILE A 58 -0.21 -8.15 13.01
CA ILE A 58 -0.23 -7.01 12.08
C ILE A 58 -1.01 -7.42 10.84
N ASN A 59 -2.09 -6.70 10.54
CA ASN A 59 -3.06 -7.07 9.52
C ASN A 59 -3.22 -6.00 8.43
N ALA A 60 -2.26 -5.09 8.27
CA ALA A 60 -2.34 -4.04 7.26
C ALA A 60 -1.02 -3.81 6.54
N VAL A 61 -1.11 -3.52 5.25
CA VAL A 61 0.01 -3.29 4.34
C VAL A 61 -0.30 -2.12 3.41
N MET A 62 0.70 -1.28 3.14
CA MET A 62 0.55 -0.10 2.31
C MET A 62 1.52 -0.12 1.13
N SER A 63 1.00 -0.02 -0.10
CA SER A 63 1.81 -0.01 -1.32
C SER A 63 1.12 0.67 -2.50
N LEU A 64 1.82 0.85 -3.60
CA LEU A 64 1.18 1.02 -4.92
C LEU A 64 0.42 -0.26 -5.29
N GLN A 65 -0.58 -0.14 -6.15
CA GLN A 65 -1.23 -1.31 -6.74
C GLN A 65 -0.25 -2.06 -7.67
N GLY A 66 -0.36 -3.39 -7.72
CA GLY A 66 0.48 -4.20 -8.59
C GLY A 66 0.41 -5.71 -8.30
N PRO A 67 0.77 -6.55 -9.30
CA PRO A 67 0.60 -7.99 -9.21
C PRO A 67 1.44 -8.64 -8.11
N THR A 68 2.66 -8.15 -7.86
CA THR A 68 3.54 -8.68 -6.79
C THR A 68 2.89 -8.56 -5.42
N MET A 69 2.28 -7.42 -5.10
CA MET A 69 1.65 -7.21 -3.80
C MET A 69 0.33 -7.96 -3.68
N LYS A 70 -0.47 -8.02 -4.75
CA LYS A 70 -1.69 -8.83 -4.80
C LYS A 70 -1.39 -10.31 -4.50
N GLU A 71 -0.37 -10.86 -5.15
CA GLU A 71 0.05 -12.23 -4.93
C GLU A 71 0.64 -12.45 -3.53
N ALA A 72 1.47 -11.53 -3.05
CA ALA A 72 2.04 -11.63 -1.70
C ALA A 72 0.96 -11.64 -0.61
N ILE A 73 -0.04 -10.76 -0.72
CA ILE A 73 -1.18 -10.68 0.20
C ILE A 73 -1.99 -11.98 0.18
N HIS A 74 -2.28 -12.50 -1.02
CA HIS A 74 -2.98 -13.77 -1.17
C HIS A 74 -2.24 -14.91 -0.47
N ARG A 75 -0.93 -15.04 -0.72
CA ARG A 75 -0.10 -16.10 -0.12
C ARG A 75 0.03 -15.95 1.40
N VAL A 76 0.15 -14.73 1.94
CA VAL A 76 0.18 -14.51 3.38
C VAL A 76 -1.11 -15.00 4.04
N LYS A 77 -2.26 -14.75 3.41
CA LYS A 77 -3.55 -15.28 3.89
C LYS A 77 -3.59 -16.81 3.85
N GLU A 78 -3.13 -17.44 2.77
CA GLU A 78 -3.05 -18.91 2.69
C GLU A 78 -2.12 -19.51 3.74
N GLU A 79 -0.96 -18.89 4.00
CA GLU A 79 0.07 -19.41 4.90
C GLU A 79 -0.19 -19.12 6.39
N THR A 80 -0.98 -18.09 6.71
CA THR A 80 -1.17 -17.63 8.11
C THR A 80 -2.62 -17.56 8.56
N GLY A 81 -3.58 -17.56 7.63
CA GLY A 81 -5.00 -17.32 7.90
C GLY A 81 -5.35 -15.86 8.20
N VAL A 82 -4.39 -14.94 8.19
CA VAL A 82 -4.60 -13.52 8.49
C VAL A 82 -5.01 -12.79 7.22
N GLU A 83 -6.14 -12.09 7.26
CA GLU A 83 -6.55 -11.16 6.22
C GLU A 83 -5.72 -9.87 6.34
N MET A 84 -5.05 -9.46 5.25
CA MET A 84 -4.33 -8.21 5.22
C MET A 84 -5.19 -7.11 4.58
N HIS A 85 -5.49 -6.07 5.33
CA HIS A 85 -6.08 -4.84 4.82
C HIS A 85 -5.06 -4.11 3.94
N TRP A 86 -5.32 -4.09 2.63
CA TRP A 86 -4.44 -3.45 1.67
C TRP A 86 -4.82 -1.99 1.49
N ILE A 87 -3.93 -1.10 1.93
CA ILE A 87 -3.98 0.34 1.73
C ILE A 87 -3.25 0.65 0.43
N CYS A 88 -4.00 0.75 -0.67
CA CYS A 88 -3.44 1.09 -1.98
C CYS A 88 -3.21 2.60 -2.10
N THR A 89 -2.07 2.95 -2.70
CA THR A 89 -1.65 4.33 -2.89
C THR A 89 -1.56 4.71 -4.37
N PRO A 90 -2.68 4.72 -5.11
CA PRO A 90 -2.64 5.02 -6.53
C PRO A 90 -2.07 6.42 -6.77
N SER A 91 -1.36 6.58 -7.88
CA SER A 91 -0.69 7.81 -8.25
C SER A 91 -1.04 8.22 -9.67
N GLY A 92 -0.78 9.48 -10.00
CA GLY A 92 -0.93 10.03 -11.34
C GLY A 92 -0.32 11.42 -11.42
N GLU A 93 -0.12 11.92 -12.64
CA GLU A 93 0.19 13.35 -12.87
C GLU A 93 -1.11 14.16 -12.99
N SER A 94 -2.12 13.59 -13.64
CA SER A 94 -3.46 14.16 -13.77
C SER A 94 -4.49 13.44 -12.88
N VAL A 95 -5.71 14.02 -12.78
CA VAL A 95 -6.83 13.34 -12.13
C VAL A 95 -7.31 12.13 -12.94
N GLU A 96 -7.18 12.16 -14.26
CA GLU A 96 -7.48 11.02 -15.14
C GLU A 96 -6.57 9.82 -14.82
N ASP A 97 -5.27 10.06 -14.65
CA ASP A 97 -4.30 9.01 -14.27
C ASP A 97 -4.61 8.44 -12.88
N LEU A 98 -4.94 9.31 -11.92
CA LEU A 98 -5.33 8.88 -10.58
C LEU A 98 -6.58 7.99 -10.65
N MET A 99 -7.62 8.40 -11.38
CA MET A 99 -8.87 7.63 -11.49
C MET A 99 -8.64 6.23 -12.07
N ALA A 100 -7.71 6.08 -13.03
CA ALA A 100 -7.33 4.76 -13.54
C ALA A 100 -6.70 3.89 -12.45
N GLY A 101 -5.77 4.45 -11.67
CA GLY A 101 -5.13 3.74 -10.55
C GLY A 101 -6.08 3.39 -9.40
N ILE A 102 -7.08 4.23 -9.14
CA ILE A 102 -8.15 3.95 -8.15
C ILE A 102 -8.99 2.76 -8.60
N LYS A 103 -9.40 2.76 -9.87
CA LYS A 103 -10.15 1.64 -10.45
C LYS A 103 -9.35 0.34 -10.37
N GLU A 104 -8.06 0.37 -10.75
CA GLU A 104 -7.16 -0.77 -10.66
C GLU A 104 -7.01 -1.26 -9.20
N SER A 105 -6.87 -0.34 -8.25
CA SER A 105 -6.79 -0.67 -6.82
C SER A 105 -8.05 -1.41 -6.33
N ALA A 106 -9.24 -0.97 -6.75
CA ALA A 106 -10.49 -1.64 -6.44
C ALA A 106 -10.59 -3.03 -7.08
N GLU A 107 -10.21 -3.17 -8.36
CA GLU A 107 -10.18 -4.46 -9.07
C GLU A 107 -9.18 -5.46 -8.47
N MET A 108 -8.10 -4.96 -7.86
CA MET A 108 -7.13 -5.78 -7.15
C MET A 108 -7.54 -6.17 -5.72
N GLY A 109 -8.60 -5.58 -5.18
CA GLY A 109 -9.15 -5.90 -3.86
C GLY A 109 -8.59 -5.05 -2.72
N ALA A 110 -8.15 -3.82 -2.99
CA ALA A 110 -7.73 -2.89 -1.95
C ALA A 110 -8.87 -2.61 -0.95
N SER A 111 -8.57 -2.59 0.35
CA SER A 111 -9.55 -2.25 1.39
C SER A 111 -9.65 -0.74 1.60
N ILE A 112 -8.54 -0.02 1.42
CA ILE A 112 -8.45 1.42 1.58
C ILE A 112 -7.74 2.02 0.37
N CYS A 113 -8.32 3.07 -0.20
CA CYS A 113 -7.71 3.85 -1.27
C CYS A 113 -7.18 5.18 -0.73
N MET A 114 -5.87 5.39 -0.82
CA MET A 114 -5.18 6.57 -0.30
C MET A 114 -4.28 7.19 -1.39
N PRO A 115 -4.78 8.11 -2.23
CA PRO A 115 -4.00 8.73 -3.30
C PRO A 115 -2.60 9.18 -2.85
N HIS A 116 -1.58 8.84 -3.64
CA HIS A 116 -0.18 9.02 -3.26
C HIS A 116 0.16 10.51 -3.07
N GLN A 117 1.09 10.79 -2.14
CA GLN A 117 1.46 12.16 -1.75
C GLN A 117 1.85 13.04 -2.94
N GLN A 118 2.47 12.47 -3.97
CA GLN A 118 2.90 13.24 -5.14
C GLN A 118 1.74 13.88 -5.89
N TRP A 119 0.59 13.20 -5.95
CA TRP A 119 -0.62 13.75 -6.57
C TRP A 119 -1.32 14.71 -5.62
N THR A 120 -1.46 14.35 -4.34
CA THR A 120 -2.17 15.20 -3.35
C THR A 120 -1.44 16.52 -3.13
N ASP A 121 -0.12 16.49 -2.98
CA ASP A 121 0.69 17.68 -2.71
C ASP A 121 0.77 18.58 -3.94
N GLY A 122 0.88 17.99 -5.13
CA GLY A 122 0.86 18.72 -6.41
C GLY A 122 -0.46 19.46 -6.67
N ASN A 123 -1.57 18.99 -6.08
CA ASN A 123 -2.91 19.56 -6.27
C ASN A 123 -3.43 20.32 -5.03
N LEU A 124 -2.65 20.40 -3.93
CA LEU A 124 -3.06 21.05 -2.70
C LEU A 124 -2.93 22.58 -2.78
N ILE A 125 -4.06 23.27 -2.64
CA ILE A 125 -4.13 24.70 -2.37
C ILE A 125 -4.18 24.91 -0.85
N VAL A 126 -3.01 25.11 -0.24
CA VAL A 126 -2.84 25.12 1.23
C VAL A 126 -3.73 26.15 1.94
N ASN A 127 -3.81 27.38 1.44
CA ASN A 127 -4.60 28.44 2.06
C ASN A 127 -6.12 28.21 1.96
N GLN A 128 -6.55 27.38 1.00
CA GLN A 128 -7.95 27.00 0.81
C GLN A 128 -8.29 25.65 1.46
N ARG A 129 -7.29 24.91 1.97
CA ARG A 129 -7.44 23.52 2.45
C ARG A 129 -8.17 22.64 1.43
N ARG A 130 -7.85 22.84 0.15
CA ARG A 130 -8.53 22.20 -0.98
C ARG A 130 -7.51 21.46 -1.84
N ILE A 131 -7.84 20.24 -2.23
CA ILE A 131 -7.10 19.48 -3.25
C ILE A 131 -7.88 19.59 -4.56
N ILE A 132 -7.26 20.10 -5.61
CA ILE A 132 -7.89 20.23 -6.94
C ILE A 132 -8.18 18.82 -7.49
N GLY A 133 -9.39 18.60 -7.99
CA GLY A 133 -9.79 17.35 -8.63
C GLY A 133 -10.26 16.26 -7.67
N LEU A 134 -10.13 16.45 -6.35
CA LEU A 134 -10.59 15.49 -5.35
C LEU A 134 -12.10 15.26 -5.43
N GLU A 135 -12.88 16.27 -5.83
CA GLU A 135 -14.33 16.19 -6.04
C GLU A 135 -14.78 15.18 -7.12
N ARG A 136 -13.85 14.71 -7.97
CA ARG A 136 -14.12 13.68 -8.97
C ARG A 136 -13.81 12.27 -8.47
N VAL A 137 -13.20 12.16 -7.29
CA VAL A 137 -12.63 10.94 -6.70
C VAL A 137 -13.47 10.43 -5.52
N THR A 138 -14.19 11.33 -4.85
CA THR A 138 -15.09 11.07 -3.71
C THR A 138 -16.54 11.08 -4.13
#